data_AF-A0A9J5WUU8-F1
#
_entry.id   AF-A0A9J5WUU8-F1
#
_cell.length_a   1.000
_cell.length_b   1.000
_cell.length_c   1.000
_cell.angle_alpha   90.00
_cell.angle_beta   90.00
_cell.angle_gamma   90.00
#
_symmetry.space_group_name_H-M   'P 1'
#
loop_
_entity.id
_entity.type
_entity.pdbx_description
1 polymer ?
#
loop_
_entity_poly.entity_id
_entity_poly.type
_entity_poly.pdbx_seq_one_letter_code
_entity_poly.pdbx_strand_id
1 'polypeptide(L)'
;MIDEIKALYRAGHLTTTSLLGWSVFLLALHPVWQEKARKEVMNMILNECMRLYPPAITVTRKVKREVRLGSMTLPANMTIFMSILACTMILKYGVKTFTSSNRRGLGPHTCVGQNFTTNEAKIALSMILQRYKFTLSPNYVHYPSDIFLLSPKDGAKKLCWTPFHVQFMMKSQGIQGPPYNFLHGNFKEIVEMEKDSINDAVDHLSHDIFPRILPHIFSWKKLYGVNFLYRYGVQPDLASSD
;
A
#
# COMPACT_ATOMS: atom_id res chain seq x y z
N MET A 1 15.98 -17.23 14.37
CA MET A 1 16.71 -15.96 14.13
C MET A 1 17.17 -15.78 12.68
N ILE A 2 18.15 -16.52 12.14
CA ILE A 2 18.63 -16.31 10.75
C ILE A 2 17.52 -16.58 9.70
N ASP A 3 16.70 -17.60 9.89
CA ASP A 3 15.63 -17.94 8.94
C ASP A 3 14.47 -16.94 8.96
N GLU A 4 14.19 -16.33 10.12
CA GLU A 4 13.21 -15.25 10.25
C GLU A 4 13.70 -13.97 9.55
N ILE A 5 15.00 -13.66 9.65
CA ILE A 5 15.61 -12.54 8.92
C ILE A 5 15.56 -12.79 7.41
N LYS A 6 15.84 -14.02 6.95
CA LYS A 6 15.73 -14.38 5.53
C LYS A 6 14.28 -14.29 5.02
N ALA A 7 13.32 -14.72 5.83
CA ALA A 7 11.90 -14.62 5.51
C ALA A 7 11.46 -13.16 5.41
N LEU A 8 11.86 -12.31 6.37
CA LEU A 8 11.57 -10.87 6.36
C LEU A 8 12.19 -10.18 5.14
N TYR A 9 13.45 -10.50 4.80
CA TYR A 9 14.14 -9.92 3.65
C TYR A 9 13.48 -10.33 2.32
N ARG A 10 13.13 -11.62 2.15
CA ARG A 10 12.44 -12.09 0.93
C ARG A 10 11.05 -11.50 0.79
N ALA A 11 10.28 -11.48 1.89
CA ALA A 11 8.94 -10.90 1.90
C ALA A 11 8.99 -9.42 1.53
N GLY A 12 9.87 -8.64 2.19
CA GLY A 12 10.05 -7.22 1.91
C GLY A 12 10.51 -6.93 0.48
N HIS A 13 11.51 -7.67 -0.02
CA HIS A 13 12.06 -7.45 -1.36
C HIS A 13 11.00 -7.69 -2.46
N LEU A 14 10.25 -8.79 -2.39
CA LEU A 14 9.24 -9.13 -3.39
C LEU A 14 8.10 -8.10 -3.40
N THR A 15 7.60 -7.72 -2.22
CA THR A 15 6.48 -6.78 -2.12
C THR A 15 6.87 -5.35 -2.46
N THR A 16 8.04 -4.87 -1.99
CA THR A 16 8.48 -3.49 -2.26
C THR A 16 8.81 -3.31 -3.74
N THR A 17 9.47 -4.28 -4.38
CA THR A 17 9.81 -4.22 -5.81
C THR A 17 8.55 -4.21 -6.68
N SER A 18 7.58 -5.07 -6.37
CA SER A 18 6.28 -5.11 -7.06
C SER A 18 5.54 -3.77 -6.91
N LEU A 19 5.46 -3.24 -5.68
CA LEU A 19 4.83 -1.94 -5.41
C LEU A 19 5.47 -0.79 -6.20
N LEU A 20 6.81 -0.74 -6.24
CA LEU A 20 7.56 0.25 -7.01
C LEU A 20 7.31 0.11 -8.51
N GLY A 21 7.31 -1.11 -9.04
CA GLY A 21 6.99 -1.40 -10.43
C GLY A 21 5.61 -0.91 -10.84
N TRP A 22 4.58 -1.24 -10.05
CA TRP A 22 3.20 -0.77 -10.27
C TRP A 22 3.08 0.74 -10.15
N SER A 23 3.79 1.36 -9.20
CA SER A 23 3.79 2.81 -9.03
C SER A 23 4.38 3.52 -10.25
N VAL A 24 5.51 3.04 -10.77
CA VAL A 24 6.13 3.58 -11.99
C VAL A 24 5.24 3.38 -13.21
N PHE A 25 4.61 2.21 -13.33
CA PHE A 25 3.66 1.92 -14.41
C PHE A 25 2.46 2.87 -14.42
N LEU A 26 1.81 3.07 -13.27
CA LEU A 26 0.68 4.00 -13.14
C LEU A 26 1.10 5.45 -13.43
N LEU A 27 2.30 5.86 -13.01
CA LEU A 27 2.85 7.17 -13.32
C LEU A 27 3.20 7.35 -14.80
N ALA A 28 3.51 6.26 -15.52
CA ALA A 28 3.71 6.27 -16.97
C ALA A 28 2.38 6.38 -17.74
N LEU A 29 1.32 5.76 -17.23
CA LEU A 29 -0.05 5.86 -17.77
C LEU A 29 -0.66 7.25 -17.59
N HIS A 30 -0.35 7.94 -16.48
CA HIS A 30 -0.98 9.21 -16.10
C HIS A 30 0.03 10.36 -16.02
N PRO A 31 0.39 11.02 -17.14
CA PRO A 31 1.38 12.10 -17.16
C PRO A 31 1.07 13.28 -16.23
N VAL A 32 -0.22 13.60 -16.04
CA VAL A 32 -0.66 14.67 -15.12
C VAL A 32 -0.31 14.34 -13.67
N TRP A 33 -0.50 13.08 -13.26
CA TRP A 33 -0.16 12.63 -11.91
C TRP A 33 1.35 12.64 -11.70
N GLN A 34 2.10 12.23 -12.72
CA GLN A 34 3.54 12.26 -12.71
C GLN A 34 4.10 13.67 -12.52
N GLU A 35 3.53 14.65 -13.23
CA GLU A 35 3.95 16.06 -13.11
C GLU A 35 3.58 16.65 -11.74
N LYS A 36 2.38 16.34 -11.23
CA LYS A 36 1.97 16.74 -9.88
C LYS A 36 2.90 16.15 -8.81
N ALA A 37 3.22 14.86 -8.92
CA ALA A 37 4.13 14.18 -7.98
C ALA A 37 5.53 14.80 -8.00
N ARG A 38 6.07 15.16 -9.19
CA ARG A 38 7.35 15.88 -9.29
C ARG A 38 7.33 17.22 -8.58
N LYS A 39 6.26 18.00 -8.76
CA LYS A 39 6.09 19.30 -8.10
C LYS A 39 6.01 19.15 -6.59
N GLU A 40 5.28 18.15 -6.09
CA GLU A 40 5.19 17.89 -4.65
C GLU A 40 6.54 17.49 -4.05
N VAL A 41 7.31 16.63 -4.72
CA VAL A 41 8.67 16.27 -4.30
C VAL A 41 9.59 17.50 -4.27
N MET A 42 9.52 18.36 -5.29
CA MET A 42 10.32 19.59 -5.33
C MET A 42 9.94 20.55 -4.21
N ASN A 43 8.64 20.75 -3.97
CA ASN A 43 8.14 21.58 -2.87
C ASN A 43 8.57 21.04 -1.51
N MET A 44 8.56 19.72 -1.33
CA MET A 44 9.03 19.08 -0.10
C MET A 44 10.50 19.39 0.15
N ILE A 45 11.35 19.27 -0.87
CA ILE A 45 12.79 19.56 -0.77
C ILE A 45 13.01 21.05 -0.47
N LEU A 46 12.35 21.95 -1.18
CA LEU A 46 12.46 23.39 -0.94
C LEU A 46 12.04 23.76 0.48
N ASN A 47 10.93 23.21 0.98
CA ASN A 47 10.48 23.43 2.35
C ASN A 47 11.47 22.89 3.38
N GLU A 48 12.05 21.71 3.13
CA GLU A 48 13.04 21.12 4.03
C GLU A 48 14.37 21.89 3.99
N CYS A 49 14.81 22.37 2.82
CA CYS A 49 15.94 23.27 2.68
C CYS A 49 15.70 24.59 3.42
N MET A 50 14.53 25.21 3.28
CA MET A 50 14.17 26.43 4.01
C MET A 50 14.07 26.20 5.52
N ARG A 51 13.74 24.99 5.96
CA ARG A 51 13.71 24.59 7.38
C ARG A 51 15.12 24.42 7.94
N LEU A 52 16.01 23.74 7.21
CA LEU A 52 17.39 23.45 7.61
C LEU A 52 18.32 24.66 7.45
N TYR A 53 18.13 25.41 6.37
CA TYR A 53 18.95 26.53 5.93
C TYR A 53 18.05 27.71 5.53
N PRO A 54 17.34 28.33 6.50
CA PRO A 54 16.52 29.50 6.20
C PRO A 54 17.42 30.65 5.68
N PRO A 55 17.08 31.30 4.56
CA PRO A 55 17.86 32.40 4.00
C PRO A 55 17.82 33.65 4.90
N ALA A 56 16.79 33.78 5.75
CA ALA A 56 16.71 34.77 6.80
C ALA A 56 16.93 34.10 8.16
N ILE A 57 17.98 34.50 8.87
CA ILE A 57 18.34 33.95 10.19
C ILE A 57 17.49 34.62 11.30
N THR A 58 17.18 35.90 11.12
CA THR A 58 16.44 36.72 12.08
C THR A 58 15.41 37.59 11.37
N VAL A 59 14.24 37.74 11.99
CA VAL A 59 13.27 38.77 11.64
C VAL A 59 13.17 39.77 12.77
N THR A 60 13.29 41.04 12.42
CA THR A 60 13.07 42.16 13.35
C THR A 60 11.63 42.64 13.25
N ARG A 61 11.02 42.91 14.41
CA ARG A 61 9.69 43.52 14.51
C ARG A 61 9.71 44.60 15.57
N LYS A 62 9.18 45.78 15.25
CA LYS A 62 9.05 46.89 16.19
C LYS A 62 7.68 46.86 16.85
N VAL A 63 7.67 46.92 18.18
CA VAL A 63 6.46 46.92 19.00
C VAL A 63 5.79 48.29 18.88
N LYS A 64 4.64 48.37 18.20
CA LYS A 64 3.92 49.65 18.01
C LYS A 64 3.17 50.11 19.27
N ARG A 65 2.68 49.16 20.06
CA ARG A 65 1.92 49.37 21.30
C ARG A 65 2.29 48.26 22.27
N GLU A 66 2.02 48.44 23.56
CA GLU A 66 2.29 47.40 24.54
C GLU A 66 1.54 46.10 24.20
N VAL A 67 2.25 44.97 24.22
CA VAL A 67 1.70 43.63 23.89
C VAL A 67 2.18 42.61 24.91
N ARG A 68 1.28 41.73 25.38
CA ARG A 68 1.63 40.58 26.22
C ARG A 68 2.01 39.38 25.34
N LEU A 69 3.21 38.84 25.53
CA LEU A 69 3.72 37.65 24.87
C LEU A 69 3.93 36.54 25.92
N GLY A 70 2.96 35.64 26.05
CA GLY A 70 2.96 34.65 27.12
C GLY A 70 2.90 35.31 28.51
N SER A 71 3.91 35.05 29.35
CA SER A 71 4.05 35.65 30.68
C SER A 71 4.76 37.02 30.67
N MET A 72 5.34 37.47 29.55
CA MET A 72 6.06 38.75 29.46
C MET A 72 5.21 39.87 28.84
N THR A 73 5.36 41.10 29.34
CA THR A 73 4.81 42.34 28.77
C THR A 73 5.90 43.09 28.00
N LEU A 74 5.65 43.39 26.72
CA LEU A 74 6.59 44.07 25.83
C LEU A 74 6.16 45.53 25.63
N PRO A 75 6.98 46.52 26.02
CA PRO A 75 6.64 47.94 25.92
C PRO A 75 6.64 48.47 24.48
N ALA A 76 5.90 49.55 24.23
CA ALA A 76 5.90 50.22 22.94
C ALA A 76 7.30 50.76 22.57
N ASN A 77 7.58 50.84 21.26
CA ASN A 77 8.82 51.31 20.66
C ASN A 77 10.05 50.37 20.81
N MET A 78 9.90 49.19 21.43
CA MET A 78 10.96 48.17 21.52
C MET A 78 11.11 47.38 20.21
N THR A 79 12.35 47.02 19.83
CA THR A 79 12.62 46.13 18.69
C THR A 79 12.85 44.71 19.18
N ILE A 80 12.07 43.76 18.67
CA ILE A 80 12.19 42.33 18.95
C ILE A 80 13.00 41.68 17.83
N PHE A 81 14.00 40.88 18.21
CA PHE A 81 14.71 39.99 17.32
C PHE A 81 14.18 38.58 17.50
N MET A 82 13.44 38.07 16.53
CA MET A 82 13.03 36.66 16.51
C MET A 82 14.01 35.89 15.61
N SER A 83 14.69 34.90 16.21
CA SER A 83 15.55 33.99 15.46
C SER A 83 14.69 32.94 14.73
N ILE A 84 14.69 33.01 13.40
CA ILE A 84 14.02 32.02 12.54
C ILE A 84 14.67 30.65 12.74
N LEU A 85 16.00 30.62 12.85
CA LEU A 85 16.76 29.40 13.07
C LEU A 85 16.39 28.70 14.40
N ALA A 86 16.17 29.47 15.47
CA ALA A 86 15.71 28.90 16.74
C ALA A 86 14.30 28.29 16.61
N CYS A 87 13.39 28.97 15.90
CA CYS A 87 12.04 28.47 15.64
C CYS A 87 12.03 27.18 14.80
N THR A 88 12.87 27.07 13.76
CA THR A 88 12.93 25.86 12.92
C THR A 88 13.56 24.66 13.65
N MET A 89 14.47 24.90 14.59
CA MET A 89 15.04 23.84 15.44
C MET A 89 14.06 23.33 16.50
N ILE A 90 13.21 24.20 17.06
CA ILE A 90 12.17 23.79 18.04
C ILE A 90 11.11 22.90 17.36
N LEU A 91 10.75 23.19 16.11
CA LEU A 91 9.80 22.38 15.33
C LEU A 91 10.33 20.98 14.95
N LYS A 92 11.62 20.68 15.18
CA LYS A 92 12.25 19.37 14.93
C LYS A 92 11.59 18.21 15.70
N TYR A 93 10.94 18.50 16.82
CA TYR A 93 10.23 17.50 17.63
C TYR A 93 8.73 17.39 17.32
N GLY A 94 8.18 18.18 16.39
CA GLY A 94 6.73 18.33 16.22
C GLY A 94 6.14 17.87 14.88
N VAL A 95 6.93 17.62 13.83
CA VAL A 95 6.37 17.44 12.48
C VAL A 95 6.21 15.96 12.12
N LYS A 96 5.05 15.39 12.48
CA LYS A 96 4.46 14.27 11.75
C LYS A 96 3.87 14.81 10.45
N THR A 97 4.61 14.79 9.35
CA THR A 97 3.99 14.89 8.02
C THR A 97 4.56 13.85 7.08
N PHE A 98 3.91 12.70 7.13
CA PHE A 98 3.76 11.84 5.98
C PHE A 98 2.26 11.58 5.95
N THR A 99 1.56 12.23 5.02
CA THR A 99 0.10 12.14 4.88
C THR A 99 -0.33 10.67 4.97
N SER A 100 -0.97 10.35 6.09
CA SER A 100 -1.49 9.02 6.38
C SER A 100 -2.75 8.85 5.53
N SER A 101 -2.59 8.39 4.29
CA SER A 101 -3.67 7.63 3.67
C SER A 101 -3.81 6.36 4.49
N ASN A 102 -4.74 6.40 5.44
CA ASN A 102 -5.02 5.31 6.36
C ASN A 102 -5.74 4.19 5.60
N ARG A 103 -5.00 3.45 4.75
CA ARG A 103 -5.50 2.19 4.18
C ARG A 103 -5.13 1.10 5.19
N ARG A 104 -6.03 0.99 6.16
CA ARG A 104 -5.96 0.13 7.35
C ARG A 104 -5.93 -1.33 6.92
N GLY A 105 -4.89 -2.06 7.28
CA GLY A 105 -5.02 -3.48 7.56
C GLY A 105 -5.70 -3.59 8.92
N LEU A 106 -6.93 -4.11 8.95
CA LEU A 106 -7.72 -4.21 10.18
C LEU A 106 -7.11 -5.30 11.08
N GLY A 107 -6.64 -4.93 12.28
CA GLY A 107 -6.42 -5.87 13.39
C GLY A 107 -4.99 -5.97 13.95
N PRO A 108 -4.81 -6.80 15.00
CA PRO A 108 -3.54 -6.96 15.73
C PRO A 108 -2.41 -7.59 14.91
N HIS A 109 -2.70 -8.08 13.70
CA HIS A 109 -1.73 -8.68 12.77
C HIS A 109 -1.33 -7.72 11.62
N THR A 110 -1.26 -6.42 11.90
CA THR A 110 -0.78 -5.43 10.91
C THR A 110 0.66 -5.74 10.52
N CYS A 111 0.97 -5.71 9.22
CA CYS A 111 2.31 -5.97 8.71
C CYS A 111 3.35 -5.04 9.36
N VAL A 112 4.31 -5.62 10.09
CA VAL A 112 5.39 -4.89 10.77
C VAL A 112 6.24 -4.09 9.77
N GLY A 113 6.37 -4.59 8.54
CA GLY A 113 7.11 -3.93 7.45
C GLY A 113 6.38 -2.78 6.76
N GLN A 114 5.08 -2.55 7.03
CA GLN A 114 4.26 -1.61 6.26
C GLN A 114 4.83 -0.18 6.25
N ASN A 115 5.26 0.30 7.42
CA ASN A 115 5.81 1.65 7.55
C ASN A 115 7.16 1.77 6.84
N PHE A 116 7.99 0.72 6.95
CA PHE A 116 9.29 0.67 6.28
C PHE A 116 9.13 0.69 4.77
N THR A 117 8.31 -0.22 4.21
CA THR A 117 8.00 -0.27 2.78
C THR A 117 7.42 1.03 2.25
N THR A 118 6.52 1.68 2.99
CA THR A 118 5.93 2.96 2.56
C THR A 118 6.97 4.08 2.48
N ASN A 119 7.88 4.14 3.45
CA ASN A 119 8.95 5.15 3.46
C ASN A 119 9.99 4.88 2.37
N GLU A 120 10.44 3.63 2.26
CA GLU A 120 11.37 3.18 1.23
C GLU A 120 10.83 3.46 -0.17
N ALA A 121 9.57 3.09 -0.43
CA ALA A 121 8.93 3.30 -1.73
C ALA A 121 8.85 4.79 -2.09
N LYS A 122 8.52 5.65 -1.13
CA LYS A 122 8.46 7.10 -1.38
C LYS A 122 9.83 7.73 -1.60
N ILE A 123 10.86 7.31 -0.87
CA ILE A 123 12.24 7.79 -1.11
C ILE A 123 12.70 7.34 -2.49
N ALA A 124 12.55 6.07 -2.82
CA ALA A 124 12.92 5.52 -4.11
C ALA A 124 12.17 6.22 -5.26
N LEU A 125 10.83 6.32 -5.20
CA LEU A 125 10.04 7.01 -6.22
C LEU A 125 10.42 8.48 -6.36
N SER A 126 10.69 9.18 -5.25
CA SER A 126 11.13 10.58 -5.29
C SER A 126 12.46 10.75 -6.02
N MET A 127 13.43 9.87 -5.75
CA MET A 127 14.72 9.87 -6.45
C MET A 127 14.57 9.57 -7.94
N ILE A 128 13.71 8.62 -8.31
CA ILE A 128 13.52 8.25 -9.71
C ILE A 128 12.78 9.36 -10.47
N LEU A 129 11.74 9.94 -9.88
CA LEU A 129 10.94 11.03 -10.49
C LEU A 129 11.76 12.29 -10.77
N GLN A 130 12.81 12.57 -9.98
CA GLN A 130 13.71 13.69 -10.21
C GLN A 130 14.59 13.51 -11.45
N ARG A 131 14.92 12.26 -11.82
CA ARG A 131 15.92 11.97 -12.87
C ARG A 131 15.31 11.48 -14.17
N TYR A 132 14.14 10.83 -14.11
CA TYR A 132 13.56 10.14 -15.26
C TYR A 132 12.11 10.56 -15.50
N LYS A 133 11.72 10.62 -16.78
CA LYS A 133 10.34 10.74 -17.23
C LYS A 133 9.91 9.45 -17.93
N PHE A 134 8.90 8.81 -17.38
CA PHE A 134 8.34 7.57 -17.93
C PHE A 134 7.33 7.86 -19.04
N THR A 135 7.38 7.04 -20.08
CA THR A 135 6.36 6.92 -21.13
C THR A 135 6.19 5.43 -21.42
N LEU A 136 4.98 5.00 -21.77
CA LEU A 136 4.76 3.62 -22.19
C LEU A 136 5.18 3.43 -23.64
N SER A 137 5.65 2.22 -23.96
CA SER A 137 5.85 1.82 -25.34
C SER A 137 4.51 1.85 -26.09
N PRO A 138 4.47 2.35 -27.34
CA PRO A 138 3.24 2.38 -28.14
C PRO A 138 2.64 0.99 -28.40
N ASN A 139 3.44 -0.08 -28.25
CA ASN A 139 3.00 -1.47 -28.43
C ASN A 139 2.80 -2.22 -27.09
N TYR A 140 2.67 -1.51 -25.98
CA TYR A 140 2.50 -2.15 -24.67
C TYR A 140 1.09 -2.76 -24.53
N VAL A 141 1.03 -4.05 -24.19
CA VAL A 141 -0.22 -4.76 -23.85
C VAL A 141 -0.22 -5.07 -22.36
N HIS A 142 -1.25 -4.62 -21.65
CA HIS A 142 -1.32 -4.79 -20.21
C HIS A 142 -1.77 -6.21 -19.81
N TYR A 143 -0.95 -6.86 -18.98
CA TYR A 143 -1.20 -8.22 -18.51
C TYR A 143 -0.78 -8.38 -17.04
N PRO A 144 -1.68 -8.12 -16.08
CA PRO A 144 -1.41 -8.38 -14.66
C PRO A 144 -1.50 -9.89 -14.39
N SER A 145 -0.48 -10.45 -13.74
CA SER A 145 -0.44 -11.84 -13.30
C SER A 145 -0.21 -11.92 -11.79
N ASP A 146 -0.96 -12.76 -11.09
CA ASP A 146 -0.71 -13.05 -9.67
C ASP A 146 0.41 -14.10 -9.53
N ILE A 147 1.36 -13.86 -8.63
CA ILE A 147 2.53 -14.73 -8.37
C ILE A 147 2.68 -14.96 -6.85
N PHE A 148 1.58 -15.15 -6.13
CA PHE A 148 1.63 -15.59 -4.73
C PHE A 148 1.17 -17.03 -4.58
N LEU A 149 2.10 -17.96 -4.75
CA LEU A 149 1.85 -19.39 -4.56
C LEU A 149 2.93 -19.97 -3.65
N LEU A 150 2.69 -19.90 -2.34
CA LEU A 150 3.47 -20.61 -1.32
C LEU A 150 2.79 -21.96 -1.08
N SER A 151 3.29 -23.01 -1.74
CA SER A 151 2.86 -24.39 -1.49
C SER A 151 3.73 -25.03 -0.39
N PRO A 152 3.15 -25.70 0.62
CA PRO A 152 3.92 -26.43 1.62
C PRO A 152 4.70 -27.57 0.96
N LYS A 153 5.99 -27.72 1.31
CA LYS A 153 6.91 -28.72 0.75
C LYS A 153 6.52 -30.16 1.13
N ASP A 154 5.83 -30.32 2.26
CA ASP A 154 5.32 -31.59 2.76
C ASP A 154 3.83 -31.45 3.03
N GLY A 155 3.00 -32.06 2.18
CA GLY A 155 1.53 -32.00 2.27
C GLY A 155 1.01 -32.33 3.67
N ALA A 156 0.08 -31.51 4.16
CA ALA A 156 -0.43 -31.61 5.52
C ALA A 156 -1.18 -32.96 5.75
N LYS A 157 -0.54 -33.85 6.50
CA LYS A 157 -1.13 -35.07 7.08
C LYS A 157 -2.18 -34.73 8.13
N LYS A 158 -3.41 -34.39 7.74
CA LYS A 158 -4.63 -34.43 8.60
C LYS A 158 -5.86 -34.49 7.69
N LEU A 159 -6.13 -35.68 7.15
CA LEU A 159 -6.83 -35.78 5.87
C LEU A 159 -8.38 -35.86 5.92
N CYS A 160 -9.07 -36.19 7.02
CA CYS A 160 -10.48 -36.61 6.84
C CYS A 160 -11.54 -35.95 7.74
N TRP A 161 -11.22 -35.45 8.94
CA TRP A 161 -12.27 -35.06 9.91
C TRP A 161 -12.47 -33.54 10.08
N THR A 162 -11.41 -32.76 10.08
CA THR A 162 -11.45 -31.30 10.16
C THR A 162 -12.20 -30.62 9.00
N PRO A 163 -12.10 -31.10 7.73
CA PRO A 163 -12.74 -30.48 6.58
C PRO A 163 -14.28 -30.43 6.64
N PHE A 164 -14.92 -31.53 7.03
CA PHE A 164 -16.39 -31.66 7.04
C PHE A 164 -17.02 -30.86 8.18
N HIS A 165 -16.38 -30.86 9.34
CA HIS A 165 -16.86 -30.10 10.50
C HIS A 165 -16.88 -28.58 10.23
N VAL A 166 -15.81 -28.05 9.62
CA VAL A 166 -15.74 -26.62 9.24
C VAL A 166 -16.82 -26.28 8.20
N GLN A 167 -17.02 -27.13 7.18
CA GLN A 167 -18.06 -26.91 6.18
C GLN A 167 -19.46 -26.87 6.80
N PHE A 168 -19.75 -27.82 7.70
CA PHE A 168 -21.02 -27.90 8.39
C PHE A 168 -21.25 -26.67 9.27
N MET A 169 -20.24 -26.27 10.06
CA MET A 169 -20.31 -25.07 10.89
C MET A 169 -20.57 -23.81 10.06
N MET A 170 -19.85 -23.61 8.95
CA MET A 170 -20.04 -22.44 8.09
C MET A 170 -21.41 -22.45 7.40
N LYS A 171 -21.87 -23.62 6.96
CA LYS A 171 -23.21 -23.78 6.38
C LYS A 171 -24.32 -23.46 7.39
N SER A 172 -24.13 -23.83 8.67
CA SER A 172 -25.06 -23.46 9.74
C SER A 172 -25.13 -21.95 10.01
N GLN A 173 -24.09 -21.21 9.64
CA GLN A 173 -24.01 -19.75 9.69
C GLN A 173 -24.50 -19.07 8.40
N GLY A 174 -25.06 -19.84 7.45
CA GLY A 174 -25.57 -19.33 6.17
C GLY A 174 -24.49 -19.11 5.10
N ILE A 175 -23.22 -19.43 5.38
CA ILE A 175 -22.11 -19.25 4.44
C ILE A 175 -22.04 -20.48 3.51
N GLN A 176 -22.24 -20.23 2.22
CA GLN A 176 -22.20 -21.25 1.17
C GLN A 176 -20.91 -21.14 0.34
N GLY A 177 -20.68 -22.07 -0.57
CA GLY A 177 -19.49 -22.07 -1.40
C GLY A 177 -19.52 -23.14 -2.49
N PRO A 178 -18.53 -23.14 -3.40
CA PRO A 178 -18.44 -24.09 -4.50
C PRO A 178 -18.39 -25.55 -4.01
N PRO A 179 -18.81 -26.50 -4.87
CA PRO A 179 -18.89 -27.91 -4.51
C PRO A 179 -17.51 -28.49 -4.16
N TYR A 180 -17.56 -29.50 -3.28
CA TYR A 180 -16.40 -30.11 -2.67
C TYR A 180 -15.76 -31.19 -3.56
N ASN A 181 -14.46 -31.08 -3.83
CA ASN A 181 -13.66 -32.16 -4.42
C ASN A 181 -12.58 -32.64 -3.44
N PHE A 182 -12.53 -33.96 -3.17
CA PHE A 182 -11.60 -34.58 -2.24
C PHE A 182 -10.13 -34.43 -2.72
N LEU A 183 -9.21 -34.15 -1.79
CA LEU A 183 -7.76 -33.89 -1.96
C LEU A 183 -7.33 -32.59 -2.67
N HIS A 184 -8.02 -32.18 -3.74
CA HIS A 184 -7.58 -31.05 -4.58
C HIS A 184 -8.43 -29.78 -4.37
N GLY A 185 -9.60 -29.88 -3.73
CA GLY A 185 -10.49 -28.74 -3.53
C GLY A 185 -10.91 -28.11 -4.86
N ASN A 186 -10.97 -26.79 -4.91
CA ASN A 186 -11.36 -26.05 -6.12
C ASN A 186 -10.16 -25.64 -6.98
N PHE A 187 -8.96 -26.17 -6.69
CA PHE A 187 -7.73 -25.75 -7.36
C PHE A 187 -7.80 -25.84 -8.89
N LYS A 188 -8.34 -26.95 -9.42
CA LYS A 188 -8.46 -27.14 -10.87
C LYS A 188 -9.40 -26.12 -11.52
N GLU A 189 -10.54 -25.86 -10.87
CA GLU A 189 -11.54 -24.87 -11.31
C GLU A 189 -10.96 -23.45 -11.27
N ILE A 190 -10.18 -23.11 -10.24
CA ILE A 190 -9.48 -21.83 -10.12
C ILE A 190 -8.49 -21.64 -11.28
N VAL A 191 -7.65 -22.64 -11.54
CA VAL A 191 -6.65 -22.59 -12.62
C VAL A 191 -7.31 -22.48 -14.01
N GLU A 192 -8.46 -23.11 -14.20
CA GLU A 192 -9.22 -23.04 -15.45
C GLU A 192 -9.83 -21.64 -15.66
N MET A 193 -10.47 -21.08 -14.62
CA MET A 193 -10.98 -19.71 -14.64
C MET A 193 -9.87 -18.67 -14.85
N GLU A 194 -8.68 -18.90 -14.27
CA GLU A 194 -7.50 -18.05 -14.50
C GLU A 194 -7.05 -18.11 -15.97
N LYS A 195 -7.00 -19.30 -16.58
CA LYS A 195 -6.65 -19.46 -17.99
C LYS A 195 -7.64 -18.77 -18.92
N ASP A 196 -8.94 -18.87 -18.64
CA ASP A 196 -9.97 -18.24 -19.46
C ASP A 196 -9.88 -16.70 -19.38
N SER A 197 -9.74 -16.17 -18.18
CA SER A 197 -9.51 -14.74 -17.89
C SER A 197 -8.27 -14.16 -18.59
N ILE A 198 -7.23 -14.99 -18.74
CA ILE A 198 -5.98 -14.63 -19.40
C ILE A 198 -6.17 -14.48 -20.92
N ASN A 199 -7.01 -15.32 -21.53
CA ASN A 199 -7.22 -15.38 -22.98
C ASN A 199 -8.13 -14.26 -23.51
N ASP A 200 -8.92 -13.62 -22.65
CA ASP A 200 -9.79 -12.51 -23.04
C ASP A 200 -8.99 -11.23 -23.35
N ALA A 201 -9.32 -10.58 -24.48
CA ALA A 201 -8.71 -9.33 -24.91
C ALA A 201 -9.16 -8.15 -24.01
N VAL A 202 -8.22 -7.33 -23.56
CA VAL A 202 -8.47 -6.20 -22.66
C VAL A 202 -8.46 -4.89 -23.42
N ASP A 203 -9.47 -4.05 -23.17
CA ASP A 203 -9.44 -2.63 -23.53
C ASP A 203 -8.32 -1.92 -22.75
N HIS A 204 -7.46 -1.19 -23.47
CA HIS A 204 -6.12 -0.78 -23.03
C HIS A 204 -6.09 0.14 -21.79
N LEU A 205 -7.25 0.54 -21.28
CA LEU A 205 -7.42 1.59 -20.26
C LEU A 205 -8.33 1.21 -19.08
N SER A 206 -8.89 0.00 -19.03
CA SER A 206 -9.78 -0.38 -17.93
C SER A 206 -9.02 -0.56 -16.61
N HIS A 207 -9.44 0.16 -15.57
CA HIS A 207 -8.92 -0.02 -14.20
C HIS A 207 -9.59 -1.17 -13.43
N ASP A 208 -10.62 -1.80 -13.99
CA ASP A 208 -11.32 -2.92 -13.36
C ASP A 208 -10.60 -4.25 -13.67
N ILE A 209 -9.47 -4.44 -13.00
CA ILE A 209 -8.62 -5.64 -13.15
C ILE A 209 -9.02 -6.79 -12.22
N PHE A 210 -9.92 -6.53 -11.26
CA PHE A 210 -10.28 -7.50 -10.22
C PHE A 210 -10.87 -8.81 -10.79
N PRO A 211 -11.80 -8.77 -11.76
CA PRO A 211 -12.31 -9.98 -12.41
C PRO A 211 -11.22 -10.79 -13.13
N ARG A 212 -10.09 -10.15 -13.49
CA ARG A 212 -9.02 -10.80 -14.24
C ARG A 212 -8.01 -11.50 -13.35
N ILE A 213 -7.61 -10.81 -12.28
CA ILE A 213 -6.59 -11.31 -11.34
C ILE A 213 -7.17 -12.42 -10.47
N LEU A 214 -8.42 -12.28 -10.01
CA LEU A 214 -9.10 -13.26 -9.16
C LEU A 214 -10.48 -13.62 -9.75
N PRO A 215 -10.52 -14.28 -10.92
CA PRO A 215 -11.78 -14.57 -11.63
C PRO A 215 -12.69 -15.50 -10.82
N HIS A 216 -12.09 -16.44 -10.08
CA HIS A 216 -12.80 -17.35 -9.18
C HIS A 216 -13.48 -16.59 -8.03
N ILE A 217 -12.80 -15.63 -7.41
CA ILE A 217 -13.39 -14.80 -6.34
C ILE A 217 -14.51 -13.92 -6.90
N PHE A 218 -14.30 -13.29 -8.06
CA PHE A 218 -15.31 -12.44 -8.68
C PHE A 218 -16.58 -13.24 -9.05
N SER A 219 -16.43 -14.42 -9.62
CA SER A 219 -17.53 -15.29 -10.03
C SER A 219 -18.28 -15.87 -8.83
N TRP A 220 -17.56 -16.39 -7.85
CA TRP A 220 -18.15 -16.97 -6.65
C TRP A 220 -18.79 -15.92 -5.75
N LYS A 221 -18.28 -14.67 -5.73
CA LYS A 221 -18.95 -13.56 -5.05
C LYS A 221 -20.35 -13.30 -5.61
N LYS A 222 -20.53 -13.42 -6.93
CA LYS A 222 -21.85 -13.27 -7.57
C LYS A 222 -22.79 -14.43 -7.26
N LEU A 223 -22.25 -15.64 -7.10
CA LEU A 223 -23.04 -16.86 -6.90
C LEU A 223 -23.38 -17.13 -5.42
N TYR A 224 -22.44 -16.87 -4.51
CA TYR A 224 -22.54 -17.24 -3.09
C TYR A 224 -22.57 -16.04 -2.13
N GLY A 225 -22.41 -14.82 -2.65
CA GLY A 225 -22.46 -13.58 -1.88
C GLY A 225 -21.09 -13.06 -1.43
N VAL A 226 -21.10 -12.06 -0.54
CA VAL A 226 -19.88 -11.38 -0.05
C VAL A 226 -18.95 -12.29 0.78
N ASN A 227 -19.51 -13.31 1.42
CA ASN A 227 -18.79 -14.27 2.25
C ASN A 227 -19.05 -15.68 1.72
N PHE A 228 -18.00 -16.38 1.32
CA PHE A 228 -18.11 -17.76 0.83
C PHE A 228 -16.88 -18.58 1.18
N LEU A 229 -17.08 -19.89 1.32
CA LEU A 229 -16.02 -20.84 1.67
C LEU A 229 -15.52 -21.57 0.43
N TYR A 230 -14.22 -21.53 0.16
CA TYR A 230 -13.59 -22.28 -0.92
C TYR A 230 -12.37 -23.07 -0.41
N ARG A 231 -11.73 -23.89 -1.25
CA ARG A 231 -10.56 -24.68 -0.84
C ARG A 231 -9.40 -24.54 -1.80
N TYR A 232 -8.24 -24.17 -1.25
CA TYR A 232 -6.96 -24.33 -1.91
C TYR A 232 -6.30 -25.65 -1.50
N GLY A 233 -6.48 -26.69 -2.32
CA GLY A 233 -6.02 -28.05 -1.99
C GLY A 233 -6.80 -28.66 -0.82
N VAL A 234 -6.12 -28.94 0.30
CA VAL A 234 -6.70 -29.62 1.47
C VAL A 234 -7.26 -28.67 2.54
N GLN A 235 -6.89 -27.38 2.50
CA GLN A 235 -7.27 -26.39 3.51
C GLN A 235 -8.53 -25.61 3.09
N PRO A 236 -9.49 -25.36 4.01
CA PRO A 236 -10.60 -24.46 3.76
C PRO A 236 -10.19 -22.99 3.96
N ASP A 237 -10.51 -22.16 2.98
CA ASP A 237 -10.28 -20.72 2.96
C ASP A 237 -11.61 -19.98 2.95
N LEU A 238 -11.72 -18.95 3.78
CA LEU A 238 -12.90 -18.08 3.82
C LEU A 238 -12.59 -16.81 3.05
N ALA A 239 -13.32 -16.58 1.96
CA ALA A 239 -13.36 -15.27 1.32
C ALA A 239 -14.35 -14.40 2.08
N SER A 240 -13.87 -13.25 2.58
CA SER A 240 -14.70 -12.20 3.17
C SER A 240 -14.30 -10.86 2.56
N SER A 241 -15.30 -10.05 2.24
CA SER A 241 -15.15 -8.74 1.59
C SER A 241 -15.88 -7.66 2.39
N ASP A 242 -15.59 -7.56 3.69
CA ASP A 242 -16.09 -6.48 4.58
C ASP A 242 -15.37 -5.14 4.36
#